data_AF-A0A7K3G6A2-F1
#
_entry.id   AF-A0A7K3G6A2-F1
#
_cell.length_a   1.000
_cell.length_b   1.000
_cell.length_c   1.000
_cell.angle_alpha   90.00
_cell.angle_beta   90.00
_cell.angle_gamma   90.00
#
_symmetry.space_group_name_H-M   'P 1'
#
loop_
_entity.id
_entity.type
_entity.pdbx_description
1 polymer ?
#
loop_
_entity_poly.entity_id
_entity_poly.type
_entity_poly.pdbx_seq_one_letter_code
_entity_poly.pdbx_strand_id
1 'polypeptide(L)'
;GRPTAADVVVGHVLDAARGGPADSAARLRCHLVRVFALTGLGRLAEARERALRLRALCEELDEHWTRTALEYQLALTGLLEGDPATASAHARAMLEGTRRLGASLGVALGLDVLATALAAAGEGERAADVSGTGEAYWRSTGQPRRGLPGLRALHEKYTDTVRASIGEPAYEEIFLRALTGLPQDGLDRALRGPGHA
;
A
#
# COMPACT_ATOMS: atom_id res chain seq x y z
N GLY A 1 8.27 12.58 6.15
CA GLY A 1 8.07 13.34 7.40
C GLY A 1 7.95 14.85 7.24
N ARG A 2 7.64 15.41 6.05
CA ARG A 2 7.38 16.85 5.87
C ARG A 2 6.29 17.10 4.80
N PRO A 3 5.04 16.65 5.03
CA PRO A 3 4.00 16.69 4.02
C PRO A 3 3.66 18.12 3.58
N THR A 4 3.66 19.09 4.50
CA THR A 4 3.46 20.52 4.18
C THR A 4 4.52 21.06 3.23
N ALA A 5 5.80 20.79 3.47
CA ALA A 5 6.87 21.26 2.60
C ALA A 5 6.79 20.63 1.20
N ALA A 6 6.46 19.34 1.13
CA ALA A 6 6.25 18.64 -0.14
C ALA A 6 5.07 19.25 -0.92
N ASP A 7 3.96 19.52 -0.24
CA ASP A 7 2.77 20.16 -0.82
C ASP A 7 3.12 21.52 -1.45
N VAL A 8 3.83 22.36 -0.69
CA VAL A 8 4.26 23.69 -1.13
C VAL A 8 5.22 23.62 -2.31
N VAL A 9 6.28 22.82 -2.23
CA VAL A 9 7.30 22.74 -3.29
C VAL A 9 6.70 22.22 -4.58
N VAL A 10 5.89 21.16 -4.52
CA VAL A 10 5.24 20.60 -5.70
C VAL A 10 4.21 21.57 -6.28
N GLY A 11 3.48 22.30 -5.44
CA GLY A 11 2.58 23.38 -5.89
C GLY A 11 3.31 24.39 -6.75
N HIS A 12 4.44 24.93 -6.25
CA HIS A 12 5.26 25.89 -7.00
C HIS A 12 5.74 25.33 -8.35
N VAL A 13 6.19 24.07 -8.40
CA VAL A 13 6.66 23.45 -9.65
C VAL A 13 5.51 23.28 -10.66
N LEU A 14 4.34 22.84 -10.20
CA LEU A 14 3.17 22.63 -11.06
C LEU A 14 2.58 23.96 -11.57
N ASP A 15 2.65 25.02 -10.75
CA ASP A 15 2.15 26.36 -11.11
C ASP A 15 3.10 27.12 -12.05
N ALA A 16 4.41 26.95 -11.89
CA ALA A 16 5.44 27.65 -12.68
C ALA A 16 5.50 27.21 -14.16
N ALA A 17 5.05 25.99 -14.47
CA ALA A 17 5.07 25.46 -15.83
C ALA A 17 3.64 25.07 -16.25
N ARG A 18 3.10 25.75 -17.26
CA ARG A 18 1.82 25.35 -17.89
C ARG A 18 1.94 23.93 -18.45
N GLY A 19 0.88 23.13 -18.33
CA GLY A 19 0.85 21.78 -18.89
C GLY A 19 0.00 20.78 -18.11
N GLY A 20 -0.30 19.65 -18.74
CA GLY A 20 -1.00 18.53 -18.15
C GLY A 20 -0.07 17.58 -17.37
N PRO A 21 -0.63 16.68 -16.54
CA PRO A 21 0.12 15.61 -15.90
C PRO A 21 0.81 14.66 -16.89
N ALA A 22 0.28 14.50 -18.10
CA ALA A 22 0.80 13.61 -19.14
C ALA A 22 2.00 14.17 -19.90
N ASP A 23 2.26 15.49 -19.84
CA ASP A 23 3.25 16.14 -20.71
C ASP A 23 4.69 15.68 -20.44
N SER A 24 4.96 15.12 -19.25
CA SER A 24 6.23 14.44 -18.98
C SER A 24 6.13 13.52 -17.77
N ALA A 25 7.03 12.53 -17.72
CA ALA A 25 7.17 11.65 -16.55
C ALA A 25 7.59 12.42 -15.28
N ALA A 26 8.22 13.59 -15.40
CA ALA A 26 8.55 14.45 -14.26
C ALA A 26 7.28 15.09 -13.66
N ARG A 27 6.40 15.63 -14.51
CA ARG A 27 5.11 16.19 -14.08
C ARG A 27 4.22 15.12 -13.47
N LEU A 28 4.14 13.95 -14.10
CA LEU A 28 3.38 12.82 -13.57
C LEU A 28 3.83 12.47 -12.14
N ARG A 29 5.14 12.43 -11.89
CA ARG A 29 5.70 12.22 -10.54
C ARG A 29 5.44 13.38 -9.59
N CYS A 30 5.45 14.63 -10.04
CA CYS A 30 5.03 15.76 -9.20
C CYS A 30 3.58 15.59 -8.72
N HIS A 31 2.66 15.21 -9.62
CA HIS A 31 1.27 14.92 -9.23
C HIS A 31 1.17 13.76 -8.24
N LEU A 32 1.97 12.70 -8.40
CA LEU A 32 2.07 11.63 -7.42
C LEU A 32 2.55 12.15 -6.05
N VAL A 33 3.60 12.96 -6.00
CA VAL A 33 4.11 13.53 -4.74
C VAL A 33 3.06 14.42 -4.08
N ARG A 34 2.25 15.16 -4.87
CA ARG A 34 1.10 15.91 -4.34
C ARG A 34 0.09 15.00 -3.65
N VAL A 35 -0.23 13.84 -4.22
CA VAL A 35 -1.11 12.84 -3.58
C VAL A 35 -0.53 12.42 -2.23
N PHE A 36 0.76 12.05 -2.17
CA PHE A 36 1.43 11.66 -0.93
C PHE A 36 1.40 12.78 0.12
N ALA A 37 1.59 14.04 -0.29
CA ALA A 37 1.52 15.19 0.59
C ALA A 37 0.12 15.37 1.18
N LEU A 38 -0.92 15.28 0.35
CA LEU A 38 -2.32 15.39 0.78
C LEU A 38 -2.71 14.28 1.75
N THR A 39 -2.33 13.02 1.48
CA THR A 39 -2.52 11.89 2.40
C THR A 39 -1.84 12.18 3.75
N GLY A 40 -0.59 12.64 3.72
CA GLY A 40 0.17 12.97 4.93
C GLY A 40 -0.36 14.18 5.70
N LEU A 41 -1.14 15.07 5.06
CA LEU A 41 -1.85 16.19 5.68
C LEU A 41 -3.25 15.81 6.20
N GLY A 42 -3.69 14.56 6.01
CA GLY A 42 -5.05 14.12 6.35
C GLY A 42 -6.13 14.67 5.42
N ARG A 43 -5.76 15.25 4.27
CA ARG A 43 -6.71 15.73 3.23
C ARG A 43 -7.16 14.56 2.35
N LEU A 44 -7.73 13.53 2.99
CA LEU A 44 -7.97 12.21 2.40
C LEU A 44 -8.89 12.26 1.17
N ALA A 45 -9.97 13.04 1.25
CA ALA A 45 -10.91 13.24 0.12
C ALA A 45 -10.20 13.76 -1.14
N GLU A 46 -9.41 14.82 -0.99
CA GLU A 46 -8.64 15.39 -2.09
C GLU A 46 -7.52 14.48 -2.59
N ALA A 47 -6.87 13.74 -1.68
CA ALA A 47 -5.84 12.78 -2.04
C ALA A 47 -6.41 11.66 -2.92
N ARG A 48 -7.55 11.08 -2.51
CA ARG A 48 -8.25 10.02 -3.24
C ARG A 48 -8.71 10.47 -4.62
N GLU A 49 -9.38 11.63 -4.69
CA GLU A 49 -9.90 12.16 -5.95
C GLU A 49 -8.77 12.38 -6.96
N ARG A 50 -7.64 12.95 -6.51
CA ARG A 50 -6.46 13.14 -7.34
C ARG A 50 -5.79 11.83 -7.73
N ALA A 51 -5.70 10.89 -6.79
CA ALA A 51 -5.12 9.59 -7.05
C ALA A 51 -5.90 8.80 -8.10
N LEU A 52 -7.23 8.78 -8.02
CA LEU A 52 -8.10 8.13 -9.00
C LEU A 52 -7.99 8.76 -10.39
N ARG A 53 -7.97 10.09 -10.48
CA ARG A 53 -7.77 10.79 -11.77
C ARG A 53 -6.41 10.49 -12.38
N LEU A 54 -5.35 10.54 -11.58
CA LEU A 54 -4.00 10.26 -12.05
C LEU A 54 -3.84 8.78 -12.46
N ARG A 55 -4.52 7.87 -11.75
CA ARG A 55 -4.52 6.43 -12.03
C ARG A 55 -5.17 6.13 -13.37
N ALA A 56 -6.34 6.72 -13.66
CA ALA A 56 -7.00 6.58 -14.96
C ALA A 56 -6.11 7.08 -16.10
N LEU A 57 -5.43 8.22 -15.90
CA LEU A 57 -4.47 8.72 -16.88
C LEU A 57 -3.28 7.76 -17.07
N CYS A 58 -2.74 7.17 -16.00
CA CYS A 58 -1.68 6.17 -16.14
C CYS A 58 -2.15 4.92 -16.91
N GLU A 59 -3.42 4.53 -16.78
CA GLU A 59 -4.01 3.45 -17.59
C GLU A 59 -4.06 3.82 -19.08
N GLU A 60 -4.43 5.06 -19.42
CA GLU A 60 -4.42 5.56 -20.80
C GLU A 60 -3.01 5.63 -21.41
N LEU A 61 -2.01 5.99 -20.60
CA LEU A 61 -0.61 6.13 -21.02
C LEU A 61 0.20 4.83 -21.00
N ASP A 62 -0.40 3.72 -20.58
CA ASP A 62 0.29 2.46 -20.25
C ASP A 62 1.47 2.66 -19.26
N GLU A 63 1.34 3.64 -18.36
CA GLU A 63 2.36 3.96 -17.37
C GLU A 63 2.17 3.09 -16.13
N HIS A 64 3.11 2.17 -15.91
CA HIS A 64 2.98 1.12 -14.91
C HIS A 64 3.48 1.50 -13.51
N TRP A 65 4.56 2.26 -13.42
CA TRP A 65 5.24 2.53 -12.15
C TRP A 65 4.41 3.48 -11.27
N THR A 66 3.96 4.59 -11.84
CA THR A 66 3.13 5.58 -11.17
C THR A 66 1.76 5.01 -10.85
N ARG A 67 1.15 4.22 -11.76
CA ARG A 67 -0.09 3.49 -11.45
C ARG A 67 0.07 2.63 -10.20
N THR A 68 1.13 1.83 -10.12
CA THR A 68 1.41 0.96 -8.95
C THR A 68 1.60 1.78 -7.67
N ALA A 69 2.28 2.93 -7.74
CA ALA A 69 2.45 3.82 -6.60
C ALA A 69 1.13 4.51 -6.18
N LEU A 70 0.19 4.71 -7.09
CA LEU A 70 -1.15 5.23 -6.80
C LEU A 70 -2.03 4.19 -6.13
N GLU A 71 -1.92 2.91 -6.51
CA GLU A 71 -2.60 1.81 -5.81
C GLU A 71 -2.20 1.78 -4.32
N TYR A 72 -0.91 1.99 -4.02
CA TYR A 72 -0.44 2.14 -2.63
C TYR A 72 -1.13 3.31 -1.90
N GLN A 73 -1.23 4.48 -2.53
CA GLN A 73 -1.86 5.66 -1.93
C GLN A 73 -3.36 5.49 -1.72
N LEU A 74 -4.05 4.85 -2.67
CA LEU A 74 -5.48 4.54 -2.56
C LEU A 74 -5.73 3.53 -1.45
N ALA A 75 -4.88 2.51 -1.32
CA ALA A 75 -4.97 1.53 -0.24
C ALA A 75 -4.78 2.17 1.14
N LEU A 76 -3.76 3.02 1.29
CA LEU A 76 -3.51 3.76 2.53
C LEU A 76 -4.65 4.73 2.85
N THR A 77 -5.20 5.40 1.84
CA THR A 77 -6.34 6.31 2.04
C THR A 77 -7.56 5.54 2.54
N GLY A 78 -7.89 4.38 1.94
CA GLY A 78 -8.97 3.50 2.43
C GLY A 78 -8.79 3.08 3.89
N LEU A 79 -7.57 2.69 4.29
CA LEU A 79 -7.27 2.37 5.70
C LEU A 79 -7.52 3.55 6.64
N LEU A 80 -7.10 4.75 6.25
CA LEU A 80 -7.25 5.97 7.06
C LEU A 80 -8.72 6.42 7.15
N GLU A 81 -9.54 6.05 6.17
CA GLU A 81 -10.98 6.33 6.16
C GLU A 81 -11.83 5.24 6.83
N GLY A 82 -11.21 4.14 7.24
CA GLY A 82 -11.93 2.99 7.81
C GLY A 82 -12.68 2.16 6.77
N ASP A 83 -12.22 2.16 5.52
CA ASP A 83 -12.71 1.31 4.43
C ASP A 83 -11.68 0.21 4.10
N PRO A 84 -11.65 -0.89 4.87
CA PRO A 84 -10.69 -1.97 4.67
C PRO A 84 -10.95 -2.77 3.39
N ALA A 85 -12.17 -2.74 2.85
CA ALA A 85 -12.52 -3.44 1.61
C ALA A 85 -11.84 -2.77 0.41
N THR A 86 -12.02 -1.46 0.26
CA THR A 86 -11.33 -0.66 -0.77
C THR A 86 -9.81 -0.73 -0.58
N ALA A 87 -9.33 -0.66 0.68
CA ALA A 87 -7.91 -0.78 0.97
C ALA A 87 -7.32 -2.11 0.48
N SER A 88 -7.99 -3.23 0.77
CA SER A 88 -7.54 -4.56 0.37
C SER A 88 -7.55 -4.76 -1.15
N ALA A 89 -8.51 -4.17 -1.86
CA ALA A 89 -8.55 -4.22 -3.32
C ALA A 89 -7.34 -3.51 -3.95
N HIS A 90 -7.07 -2.28 -3.54
CA HIS A 90 -5.93 -1.51 -4.01
C HIS A 90 -4.58 -2.11 -3.57
N ALA A 91 -4.49 -2.69 -2.38
CA ALA A 91 -3.27 -3.38 -1.95
C ALA A 91 -2.93 -4.58 -2.84
N ARG A 92 -3.95 -5.35 -3.31
CA ARG A 92 -3.74 -6.43 -4.27
C ARG A 92 -3.34 -5.91 -5.65
N ALA A 93 -3.97 -4.85 -6.14
CA ALA A 93 -3.58 -4.21 -7.40
C ALA A 93 -2.11 -3.71 -7.35
N MET A 94 -1.69 -3.14 -6.21
CA MET A 94 -0.29 -2.79 -5.96
C MET A 94 0.62 -4.02 -6.01
N LEU A 95 0.26 -5.12 -5.34
CA LEU A 95 1.04 -6.35 -5.34
C LEU A 95 1.21 -6.93 -6.75
N GLU A 96 0.15 -6.93 -7.57
CA GLU A 96 0.24 -7.34 -8.97
C GLU A 96 1.20 -6.45 -9.78
N GLY A 97 1.10 -5.13 -9.60
CA GLY A 97 1.99 -4.16 -10.26
C GLY A 97 3.45 -4.34 -9.85
N THR A 98 3.73 -4.43 -8.55
CA THR A 98 5.09 -4.61 -8.02
C THR A 98 5.71 -5.95 -8.42
N ARG A 99 4.91 -7.02 -8.50
CA ARG A 99 5.33 -8.33 -9.03
C ARG A 99 5.77 -8.22 -10.49
N ARG A 100 4.97 -7.57 -11.35
CA ARG A 100 5.31 -7.35 -12.76
C ARG A 100 6.57 -6.50 -12.95
N LEU A 101 6.80 -5.54 -12.06
CA LEU A 101 7.98 -4.68 -12.06
C LEU A 101 9.23 -5.34 -11.47
N GLY A 102 9.13 -6.55 -10.88
CA GLY A 102 10.24 -7.20 -10.18
C GLY A 102 10.71 -6.44 -8.94
N ALA A 103 9.84 -5.61 -8.35
CA ALA A 103 10.18 -4.70 -7.27
C ALA A 103 9.93 -5.36 -5.89
N SER A 104 10.91 -6.09 -5.36
CA SER A 104 10.81 -6.82 -4.09
C SER A 104 10.41 -5.93 -2.89
N LEU A 105 10.96 -4.72 -2.82
CA LEU A 105 10.56 -3.73 -1.81
C LEU A 105 9.08 -3.33 -1.96
N GLY A 106 8.60 -3.22 -3.20
CA GLY A 106 7.19 -2.94 -3.48
C GLY A 106 6.28 -4.09 -3.02
N VAL A 107 6.71 -5.34 -3.20
CA VAL A 107 5.98 -6.51 -2.71
C VAL A 107 5.89 -6.50 -1.18
N ALA A 108 7.01 -6.26 -0.50
CA ALA A 108 7.04 -6.18 0.97
C ALA A 108 6.08 -5.10 1.50
N LEU A 109 6.08 -3.92 0.87
CA LEU A 109 5.16 -2.83 1.19
C LEU A 109 3.70 -3.17 0.93
N GLY A 110 3.40 -3.81 -0.21
CA GLY A 110 2.05 -4.23 -0.56
C GLY A 110 1.49 -5.26 0.42
N LEU A 111 2.34 -6.18 0.90
CA LEU A 111 1.95 -7.18 1.90
C LEU A 111 1.65 -6.53 3.25
N ASP A 112 2.44 -5.54 3.69
CA ASP A 112 2.16 -4.81 4.93
C ASP A 112 0.81 -4.07 4.86
N VAL A 113 0.52 -3.40 3.74
CA VAL A 113 -0.76 -2.70 3.57
C VAL A 113 -1.92 -3.69 3.50
N LEU A 114 -1.77 -4.81 2.78
CA LEU A 114 -2.80 -5.83 2.68
C LEU A 114 -3.06 -6.51 4.03
N ALA A 115 -2.03 -6.88 4.78
CA ALA A 115 -2.16 -7.44 6.12
C ALA A 115 -2.93 -6.50 7.04
N THR A 116 -2.59 -5.21 6.99
CA THR A 116 -3.26 -4.16 7.76
C THR A 116 -4.74 -4.04 7.37
N ALA A 117 -5.06 -4.11 6.08
CA ALA A 117 -6.44 -4.03 5.59
C ALA A 117 -7.27 -5.27 5.96
N LEU A 118 -6.70 -6.47 5.86
CA LEU A 118 -7.34 -7.71 6.31
C LEU A 118 -7.59 -7.70 7.82
N ALA A 119 -6.61 -7.24 8.59
CA ALA A 119 -6.73 -7.10 10.04
C ALA A 119 -7.84 -6.10 10.41
N ALA A 120 -7.91 -4.96 9.71
CA ALA A 120 -8.98 -3.98 9.87
C ALA A 120 -10.38 -4.51 9.47
N ALA A 121 -10.44 -5.47 8.55
CA ALA A 121 -11.67 -6.18 8.18
C ALA A 121 -12.05 -7.32 9.16
N GLY A 122 -11.24 -7.58 10.19
CA GLY A 122 -11.45 -8.70 11.12
C GLY A 122 -11.02 -10.07 10.57
N GLU A 123 -10.30 -10.12 9.46
CA GLU A 123 -9.81 -11.36 8.83
C GLU A 123 -8.49 -11.82 9.46
N GLY A 124 -8.51 -12.08 10.77
CA GLY A 124 -7.30 -12.25 11.60
C GLY A 124 -6.32 -13.31 11.12
N GLU A 125 -6.80 -14.52 10.80
CA GLU A 125 -5.93 -15.59 10.29
C GLU A 125 -5.25 -15.23 8.98
N ARG A 126 -5.98 -14.59 8.05
CA ARG A 126 -5.42 -14.14 6.77
C ARG A 126 -4.43 -13.01 6.98
N ALA A 127 -4.70 -12.09 7.90
CA ALA A 127 -3.78 -11.03 8.26
C ALA A 127 -2.46 -11.58 8.82
N ALA A 128 -2.51 -12.62 9.66
CA ALA A 128 -1.32 -13.30 10.19
C ALA A 128 -0.51 -13.97 9.06
N ASP A 129 -1.16 -14.69 8.14
CA ASP A 129 -0.49 -15.37 7.01
C ASP A 129 0.20 -14.37 6.07
N VAL A 130 -0.49 -13.27 5.74
CA VAL A 130 0.07 -12.19 4.90
C VAL A 130 1.20 -11.46 5.63
N SER A 131 1.09 -11.25 6.95
CA SER A 131 2.15 -10.62 7.75
C SER A 131 3.42 -11.45 7.78
N GLY A 132 3.30 -12.78 7.97
CA GLY A 132 4.45 -13.68 7.94
C GLY A 132 5.13 -13.71 6.58
N THR A 133 4.34 -13.76 5.50
CA THR A 133 4.85 -13.64 4.12
C THR A 133 5.56 -12.30 3.91
N GLY A 134 4.96 -11.19 4.37
CA GLY A 134 5.54 -9.85 4.29
C GLY A 134 6.89 -9.74 5.01
N GLU A 135 7.02 -10.35 6.19
CA GLU A 135 8.28 -10.42 6.92
C GLU A 135 9.37 -11.17 6.13
N ALA A 136 9.03 -12.27 5.46
CA ALA A 136 9.98 -12.98 4.59
C ALA A 136 10.50 -12.08 3.45
N TYR A 137 9.62 -11.31 2.81
CA TYR A 137 10.03 -10.35 1.78
C TYR A 137 10.88 -9.23 2.36
N TRP A 138 10.50 -8.64 3.50
CA TRP A 138 11.30 -7.60 4.16
C TRP A 138 12.73 -8.07 4.47
N ARG A 139 12.89 -9.28 5.03
CA ARG A 139 14.21 -9.87 5.29
C ARG A 139 15.06 -9.99 4.02
N SER A 140 14.45 -10.35 2.88
CA SER A 140 15.17 -10.46 1.60
C SER A 140 15.62 -9.11 1.02
N THR A 141 14.95 -8.01 1.37
CA THR A 141 15.34 -6.67 0.89
C THR A 141 16.60 -6.11 1.59
N GLY A 142 16.93 -6.62 2.78
CA GLY A 142 17.99 -6.08 3.63
C GLY A 142 17.73 -4.66 4.15
N GLN A 143 16.56 -4.09 3.90
CA GLN A 143 16.19 -2.74 4.34
C GLN A 143 15.37 -2.80 5.64
N PRO A 144 15.52 -1.81 6.54
CA PRO A 144 14.57 -1.67 7.64
C PRO A 144 13.18 -1.46 7.06
N ARG A 145 12.15 -2.00 7.73
CA ARG A 145 10.74 -1.77 7.37
C ARG A 145 10.47 -0.27 7.24
N ARG A 146 10.36 0.20 6.00
CA ARG A 146 10.15 1.62 5.65
C ARG A 146 8.69 1.82 5.29
N GLY A 147 7.84 2.11 6.26
CA GLY A 147 6.48 2.60 6.00
C GLY A 147 6.39 4.12 6.05
N LEU A 148 5.36 4.70 5.42
CA LEU A 148 4.91 6.04 5.85
C LEU A 148 4.61 5.98 7.35
N PRO A 149 4.93 7.01 8.16
CA PRO A 149 4.72 7.00 9.60
C PRO A 149 3.29 6.59 10.04
N GLY A 150 2.28 6.82 9.19
CA GLY A 150 0.90 6.36 9.41
C GLY A 150 0.68 4.86 9.18
N LEU A 151 1.37 4.22 8.23
CA LEU A 151 1.20 2.79 7.96
C LEU A 151 1.74 1.93 9.11
N ARG A 152 2.89 2.30 9.70
CA ARG A 152 3.44 1.57 10.84
C ARG A 152 2.48 1.58 12.04
N ALA A 153 1.94 2.75 12.37
CA ALA A 153 0.98 2.88 13.46
C ALA A 153 -0.33 2.10 13.21
N LEU A 154 -0.83 2.10 11.96
CA LEU A 154 -1.99 1.29 11.58
C LEU A 154 -1.69 -0.21 11.69
N HIS A 155 -0.51 -0.64 11.21
CA HIS A 155 -0.09 -2.04 11.29
C HIS A 155 0.00 -2.50 12.75
N GLU A 156 0.67 -1.75 13.62
CA GLU A 156 0.75 -2.05 15.07
C GLU A 156 -0.64 -2.16 15.69
N LYS A 157 -1.50 -1.15 15.49
CA LYS A 157 -2.87 -1.14 16.02
C LYS A 157 -3.68 -2.38 15.61
N TYR A 158 -3.64 -2.73 14.32
CA TYR A 158 -4.48 -3.81 13.81
C TYR A 158 -3.87 -5.19 14.09
N THR A 159 -2.55 -5.32 14.19
CA THR A 159 -1.91 -6.55 14.67
C THR A 159 -2.33 -6.87 16.11
N ASP A 160 -2.36 -5.88 17.00
CA ASP A 160 -2.83 -6.07 18.38
C ASP A 160 -4.31 -6.47 18.40
N THR A 161 -5.13 -5.88 17.52
CA THR A 161 -6.55 -6.24 17.35
C THR A 161 -6.71 -7.70 16.90
N VAL A 162 -5.89 -8.13 15.94
CA VAL A 162 -5.91 -9.52 15.44
C VAL A 162 -5.53 -10.49 16.55
N ARG A 163 -4.42 -10.25 17.26
CA ARG A 163 -3.98 -11.06 18.41
C ARG A 163 -5.06 -11.19 19.47
N ALA A 164 -5.77 -10.10 19.77
CA ALA A 164 -6.89 -10.12 20.70
C ALA A 164 -8.09 -10.95 20.18
N SER A 165 -8.30 -11.01 18.86
CA SER A 165 -9.44 -11.70 18.25
C SER A 165 -9.24 -13.20 18.06
N ILE A 166 -8.08 -13.64 17.53
CA ILE A 166 -7.80 -15.05 17.24
C ILE A 166 -6.92 -15.72 18.32
N GLY A 167 -6.35 -14.93 19.23
CA GLY A 167 -5.42 -15.38 20.26
C GLY A 167 -3.96 -15.34 19.80
N GLU A 168 -3.06 -14.98 20.72
CA GLU A 168 -1.61 -14.92 20.48
C GLU A 168 -1.03 -16.24 19.93
N PRO A 169 -1.36 -17.43 20.48
CA PRO A 169 -0.76 -18.68 19.98
C PRO A 169 -1.14 -18.98 18.53
N ALA A 170 -2.40 -18.73 18.15
CA ALA A 170 -2.88 -18.96 16.79
C ALA A 170 -2.25 -17.96 15.81
N TYR A 171 -2.13 -16.69 16.22
CA TYR A 171 -1.43 -15.68 15.43
C TYR A 171 0.01 -16.09 15.15
N GLU A 172 0.76 -16.45 16.20
CA GLU A 172 2.18 -16.80 16.10
C GLU A 172 2.39 -18.06 15.23
N GLU A 173 1.56 -19.09 15.38
CA GLU A 173 1.63 -20.30 14.56
C GLU A 173 1.46 -19.99 13.07
N ILE A 174 0.40 -19.24 12.72
CA ILE A 174 0.12 -18.87 11.33
C ILE A 174 1.22 -17.99 10.76
N PHE A 175 1.66 -16.98 11.54
CA PHE A 175 2.72 -16.07 11.16
C PHE A 175 4.03 -16.80 10.88
N LEU A 176 4.48 -17.66 11.79
CA LEU A 176 5.74 -18.41 11.66
C LEU A 176 5.69 -19.41 10.49
N ARG A 177 4.55 -20.08 10.29
CA ARG A 177 4.34 -20.97 9.15
C ARG A 177 4.48 -20.21 7.83
N ALA A 178 3.86 -19.03 7.72
CA ALA A 178 3.95 -18.21 6.52
C ALA A 178 5.35 -17.62 6.30
N LEU A 179 6.03 -17.19 7.38
CA LEU A 179 7.39 -16.65 7.35
C LEU A 179 8.44 -17.68 6.89
N THR A 180 8.29 -18.94 7.30
CA THR A 180 9.24 -20.02 6.99
C THR A 180 8.92 -20.79 5.71
N GLY A 181 7.71 -20.59 5.15
CA GLY A 181 7.31 -21.14 3.86
C GLY A 181 7.97 -20.45 2.66
N LEU A 182 7.65 -20.93 1.45
CA LEU A 182 8.11 -20.31 0.21
C LEU A 182 7.44 -18.93 0.03
N PRO A 183 8.20 -17.82 -0.08
CA PRO A 183 7.60 -16.48 -0.18
C PRO A 183 6.71 -16.27 -1.41
N GLN A 184 6.99 -16.97 -2.51
CA GLN A 184 6.16 -16.92 -3.72
C GLN A 184 4.78 -17.54 -3.48
N ASP A 185 4.71 -18.69 -2.80
CA ASP A 185 3.43 -19.34 -2.46
C ASP A 185 2.58 -18.45 -1.56
N GLY A 186 3.22 -17.76 -0.59
CA GLY A 186 2.54 -16.78 0.27
C GLY A 186 2.01 -15.58 -0.52
N LEU A 187 2.81 -15.03 -1.45
CA LEU A 187 2.37 -13.94 -2.33
C LEU A 187 1.19 -14.37 -3.21
N ASP A 188 1.23 -15.57 -3.79
CA ASP A 188 0.16 -16.10 -4.61
C ASP A 188 -1.13 -16.34 -3.80
N ARG A 189 -1.03 -16.71 -2.52
CA ARG A 189 -2.20 -16.76 -1.62
C ARG A 189 -2.74 -15.36 -1.31
N ALA A 190 -1.87 -14.39 -1.05
CA ALA A 190 -2.25 -13.01 -0.74
C ALA A 190 -3.00 -12.33 -1.90
N LEU A 191 -2.59 -12.64 -3.14
CA LEU A 191 -3.23 -12.16 -4.37
C LEU A 191 -4.58 -12.80 -4.65
N ARG A 192 -4.83 -14.02 -4.17
CA ARG A 192 -6.18 -14.61 -4.23
C ARG A 192 -7.07 -13.81 -3.27
N GLY A 193 -8.05 -13.09 -3.84
CA GLY A 193 -9.10 -12.42 -3.07
C GLY A 193 -9.86 -13.40 -2.17
N PRO A 194 -10.83 -12.95 -1.35
CA PRO A 194 -11.75 -13.90 -0.70
C PRO A 194 -12.32 -14.81 -1.79
N GLY A 195 -11.95 -16.09 -1.75
CA GLY A 195 -12.49 -17.08 -2.66
C GLY A 195 -13.99 -17.13 -2.41
N HIS A 196 -14.79 -16.90 -3.46
CA HIS A 196 -16.14 -17.44 -3.45
C HIS A 196 -15.95 -18.96 -3.52
N ALA A 197 -16.03 -19.60 -2.35
CA ALA A 197 -16.21 -21.04 -2.27
C ALA A 197 -17.60 -21.40 -2.84
#